data_AF-X1GHD2-F1
#
_entry.id   AF-X1GHD2-F1
#
_cell.length_a   1.000
_cell.length_b   1.000
_cell.length_c   1.000
_cell.angle_alpha   90.00
_cell.angle_beta   90.00
_cell.angle_gamma   90.00
#
_symmetry.space_group_name_H-M   'P 1'
#
loop_
_entity.id
_entity.type
_entity.pdbx_description
1 polymer ?
#
loop_
_entity_poly.entity_id
_entity_poly.type
_entity_poly.pdbx_seq_one_letter_code
_entity_poly.pdbx_strand_id
1 'polypeptide(L)'
;FFKRKEINALLDYIRLSREYYKPMTSQIGKWLLSVANKPSRMLSRSLLKKMISTARHKKMSTHQVLEEAVNGYSFALNRWQAGRVQELWDFLERLQARVNDPNVKAGDLLAWMVETLGYLDYFQNYYGKGEHSDEKSHAVRNFIRYISMIPLKPLELFDHLANLDTTQGKPEEDTIVFTTIFRTKGLEFDFVVIPQCDENLLPYMRGRHTNIYDTKGVIQESAMSSLVESERRLFYVAMT
;
A
#
# COMPACT_ATOMS: atom_id res chain seq x y z
N PHE A 1 7.18 8.99 -3.69
CA PHE A 1 6.07 8.57 -2.82
C PHE A 1 5.07 7.63 -3.52
N PHE A 2 4.48 8.01 -4.67
CA PHE A 2 3.38 7.29 -5.35
C PHE A 2 3.74 5.95 -6.03
N LYS A 3 5.03 5.66 -6.23
CA LYS A 3 5.49 4.38 -6.80
C LYS A 3 5.42 3.21 -5.79
N ARG A 4 5.08 3.47 -4.52
CA ARG A 4 4.95 2.46 -3.48
C ARG A 4 3.85 1.44 -3.83
N LYS A 5 4.10 0.16 -3.56
CA LYS A 5 3.21 -0.96 -3.96
C LYS A 5 1.84 -0.87 -3.27
N GLU A 6 1.82 -0.45 -2.01
CA GLU A 6 0.61 -0.24 -1.21
C GLU A 6 -0.28 0.87 -1.76
N ILE A 7 0.30 2.00 -2.21
CA ILE A 7 -0.45 3.08 -2.84
C ILE A 7 -0.96 2.64 -4.22
N ASN A 8 -0.09 2.01 -5.02
CA ASN A 8 -0.45 1.52 -6.35
C ASN A 8 -1.60 0.50 -6.32
N ALA A 9 -1.73 -0.30 -5.26
CA ALA A 9 -2.87 -1.21 -5.13
C ALA A 9 -4.20 -0.46 -5.00
N LEU A 10 -4.26 0.62 -4.20
CA LEU A 10 -5.45 1.47 -4.10
C LEU A 10 -5.75 2.16 -5.43
N LEU A 11 -4.72 2.64 -6.13
CA LEU A 11 -4.88 3.24 -7.46
C LEU A 11 -5.37 2.21 -8.50
N ASP A 12 -4.90 0.97 -8.44
CA ASP A 12 -5.35 -0.11 -9.33
C ASP A 12 -6.82 -0.48 -9.11
N TYR A 13 -7.32 -0.39 -7.87
CA TYR A 13 -8.75 -0.53 -7.60
C TYR A 13 -9.56 0.56 -8.33
N ILE A 14 -9.12 1.81 -8.24
CA ILE A 14 -9.79 2.93 -8.93
C ILE A 14 -9.71 2.74 -10.45
N ARG A 15 -8.54 2.36 -11.00
CA ARG A 15 -8.39 2.06 -12.45
C ARG A 15 -9.33 0.94 -12.90
N LEU A 16 -9.43 -0.13 -12.12
CA LEU A 16 -10.33 -1.25 -12.40
C LEU A 16 -11.79 -0.81 -12.36
N SER A 17 -12.18 -0.02 -11.37
CA SER A 17 -13.55 0.49 -11.22
C SER A 17 -13.97 1.41 -12.38
N ARG A 18 -13.03 2.20 -12.92
CA ARG A 18 -13.29 3.04 -14.10
C ARG A 18 -13.65 2.23 -15.34
N GLU A 19 -13.04 1.06 -15.50
CA GLU A 19 -13.29 0.16 -16.64
C GLU A 19 -14.24 -1.00 -16.31
N TYR A 20 -14.95 -0.94 -15.18
CA TYR A 20 -15.61 -2.08 -14.54
C TYR A 20 -16.62 -2.82 -15.44
N TYR A 21 -17.39 -2.08 -16.24
CA TYR A 21 -18.37 -2.61 -17.18
C TYR A 21 -17.82 -2.78 -18.62
N LYS A 22 -16.56 -2.40 -18.88
CA LYS A 22 -15.97 -2.58 -20.21
C LYS A 22 -15.49 -4.02 -20.42
N PRO A 23 -15.46 -4.52 -21.67
CA PRO A 23 -14.96 -5.86 -21.96
C PRO A 23 -13.52 -6.06 -21.45
N MET A 24 -13.26 -7.23 -20.86
CA MET A 24 -11.97 -7.57 -20.28
C MET A 24 -10.85 -7.48 -21.32
N THR A 25 -9.88 -6.60 -21.08
CA THR A 25 -8.63 -6.51 -21.84
C THR A 25 -7.48 -7.13 -21.05
N SER A 26 -6.30 -7.25 -21.68
CA SER A 26 -5.08 -7.67 -20.98
C SER A 26 -4.75 -6.74 -19.80
N GLN A 27 -4.97 -5.43 -19.97
CA GLN A 27 -4.68 -4.44 -18.94
C GLN A 27 -5.69 -4.50 -17.77
N ILE A 28 -6.99 -4.61 -18.07
CA ILE A 28 -8.03 -4.79 -17.03
C ILE A 28 -7.76 -6.06 -16.22
N GLY A 29 -7.39 -7.16 -16.89
CA GLY A 29 -7.01 -8.40 -16.23
C GLY A 29 -5.80 -8.27 -15.30
N LYS A 30 -4.79 -7.45 -15.66
CA LYS A 30 -3.65 -7.16 -14.78
C LYS A 30 -4.08 -6.40 -13.52
N TRP A 31 -4.98 -5.42 -13.64
CA TRP A 31 -5.50 -4.70 -12.48
C TRP A 31 -6.31 -5.63 -11.58
N LEU A 32 -7.22 -6.45 -12.14
CA LEU A 32 -7.97 -7.45 -11.37
C LEU A 32 -7.03 -8.39 -10.60
N LEU A 33 -5.98 -8.89 -11.25
CA LEU A 33 -4.99 -9.75 -10.60
C LEU A 33 -4.20 -9.02 -9.49
N SER A 34 -3.93 -7.73 -9.67
CA SER A 34 -3.22 -6.89 -8.68
C SER A 34 -4.02 -6.66 -7.41
N VAL A 35 -5.36 -6.55 -7.53
CA VAL A 35 -6.24 -6.13 -6.43
C VAL A 35 -7.00 -7.28 -5.76
N ALA A 36 -7.28 -8.38 -6.47
CA ALA A 36 -8.14 -9.46 -5.97
C ALA A 36 -7.71 -10.01 -4.60
N ASN A 37 -6.40 -10.07 -4.33
CA ASN A 37 -5.84 -10.51 -3.06
C ASN A 37 -5.11 -9.39 -2.29
N LYS A 38 -5.53 -8.13 -2.46
CA LYS A 38 -5.04 -7.01 -1.65
C LYS A 38 -6.22 -6.21 -1.08
N PRO A 39 -6.65 -6.46 0.16
CA PRO A 39 -6.16 -7.47 1.12
C PRO A 39 -6.36 -8.91 0.68
N SER A 40 -5.63 -9.83 1.32
CA SER A 40 -5.67 -11.26 0.97
C SER A 40 -7.08 -11.83 1.12
N ARG A 41 -7.66 -12.26 -0.01
CA ARG A 41 -8.89 -13.06 -0.07
C ARG A 41 -8.60 -14.53 -0.33
N MET A 42 -7.31 -14.89 -0.32
CA MET A 42 -6.82 -16.25 -0.53
C MET A 42 -7.34 -16.92 -1.83
N LEU A 43 -7.64 -16.12 -2.85
CA LEU A 43 -8.03 -16.61 -4.16
C LEU A 43 -6.79 -17.10 -4.91
N SER A 44 -6.80 -18.34 -5.41
CA SER A 44 -5.63 -18.89 -6.09
C SER A 44 -5.32 -18.13 -7.39
N ARG A 45 -4.04 -18.00 -7.71
CA ARG A 45 -3.61 -17.33 -8.95
C ARG A 45 -4.09 -18.06 -10.19
N SER A 46 -4.23 -19.38 -10.14
CA SER A 46 -4.77 -20.20 -11.23
C SER A 46 -6.26 -19.91 -11.46
N LEU A 47 -7.06 -19.79 -10.40
CA LEU A 47 -8.47 -19.41 -10.49
C LEU A 47 -8.63 -18.02 -11.13
N LEU A 48 -7.92 -17.02 -10.62
CA LEU A 48 -7.99 -15.65 -11.16
C LEU A 48 -7.58 -15.59 -12.64
N LYS A 49 -6.53 -16.33 -13.02
CA LYS A 49 -6.13 -16.44 -14.44
C LYS A 49 -7.20 -17.11 -15.30
N LYS A 50 -7.86 -18.17 -14.78
CA LYS A 50 -8.98 -18.84 -15.46
C LYS A 50 -10.13 -17.85 -15.68
N MET A 51 -10.54 -17.12 -14.64
CA MET A 51 -11.57 -16.07 -14.74
C MET A 51 -11.22 -15.01 -15.78
N ILE A 52 -10.00 -14.46 -15.74
CA ILE A 52 -9.54 -13.45 -16.72
C ILE A 52 -9.55 -14.01 -18.14
N SER A 53 -9.06 -15.24 -18.33
CA SER A 53 -9.03 -15.89 -19.66
C SER A 53 -10.44 -16.11 -20.21
N THR A 54 -11.35 -16.63 -19.39
CA THR A 54 -12.76 -16.84 -19.74
C THR A 54 -13.44 -15.51 -20.08
N ALA A 55 -13.24 -14.48 -19.26
CA ALA A 55 -13.80 -13.15 -19.52
C ALA A 55 -13.31 -12.57 -20.85
N ARG A 56 -12.02 -12.70 -21.17
CA ARG A 56 -11.47 -12.24 -22.45
C ARG A 56 -12.06 -13.00 -23.63
N HIS A 57 -12.17 -14.32 -23.54
CA HIS A 57 -12.73 -15.16 -24.60
C HIS A 57 -14.21 -14.86 -24.85
N LYS A 58 -15.00 -14.72 -23.77
CA LYS A 58 -16.43 -14.41 -23.83
C LYS A 58 -16.74 -12.91 -23.98
N LYS A 59 -15.72 -12.05 -24.07
CA LYS A 59 -15.83 -10.57 -24.08
C LYS A 59 -16.63 -10.00 -22.89
N MET A 60 -16.56 -10.65 -21.74
CA MET A 60 -17.23 -10.22 -20.52
C MET A 60 -16.47 -9.09 -19.83
N SER A 61 -17.18 -8.25 -19.10
CA SER A 61 -16.59 -7.24 -18.22
C SER A 61 -16.12 -7.82 -16.88
N THR A 62 -15.45 -7.01 -16.04
CA THR A 62 -15.09 -7.41 -14.67
C THR A 62 -16.34 -7.70 -13.83
N HIS A 63 -17.39 -6.90 -13.97
CA HIS A 63 -18.67 -7.15 -13.33
C HIS A 63 -19.24 -8.54 -13.69
N GLN A 64 -19.42 -8.79 -14.99
CA GLN A 64 -20.06 -10.02 -15.49
C GLN A 64 -19.29 -11.28 -15.09
N VAL A 65 -17.94 -11.26 -15.10
CA VAL A 65 -17.17 -12.46 -14.74
C VAL A 65 -17.20 -12.75 -13.23
N LEU A 66 -17.27 -11.71 -12.39
CA LEU A 66 -17.44 -11.90 -10.95
C LEU A 66 -18.84 -12.40 -10.63
N GLU A 67 -19.85 -11.86 -11.29
CA GLU A 67 -21.24 -12.33 -11.22
C GLU A 67 -21.36 -13.80 -11.66
N GLU A 68 -20.83 -14.16 -12.84
CA GLU A 68 -20.84 -15.56 -13.32
C GLU A 68 -20.06 -16.48 -12.38
N ALA A 69 -19.02 -15.98 -11.72
CA ALA A 69 -18.25 -16.77 -10.77
C ALA A 69 -18.99 -17.07 -9.47
N VAL A 70 -19.84 -16.17 -9.00
CA VAL A 70 -20.63 -16.39 -7.78
C VAL A 70 -21.94 -17.13 -8.09
N ASN A 71 -22.66 -16.70 -9.11
CA ASN A 71 -24.01 -17.19 -9.40
C ASN A 71 -24.03 -18.38 -10.37
N GLY A 72 -22.96 -18.58 -11.14
CA GLY A 72 -22.83 -19.65 -12.12
C GLY A 72 -21.98 -20.83 -11.65
N TYR A 73 -21.86 -21.84 -12.50
CA TYR A 73 -21.07 -23.05 -12.24
C TYR A 73 -19.74 -23.08 -13.02
N SER A 74 -19.45 -22.06 -13.83
CA SER A 74 -18.35 -22.03 -14.80
C SER A 74 -16.95 -22.18 -14.21
N PHE A 75 -16.78 -21.81 -12.93
CA PHE A 75 -15.48 -21.84 -12.25
C PHE A 75 -15.35 -22.92 -11.18
N ALA A 76 -16.41 -23.71 -10.94
CA ALA A 76 -16.44 -24.77 -9.94
C ALA A 76 -15.95 -24.30 -8.56
N LEU A 77 -16.40 -23.13 -8.11
CA LEU A 77 -16.03 -22.58 -6.81
C LEU A 77 -16.70 -23.36 -5.69
N ASN A 78 -15.95 -23.65 -4.63
CA ASN A 78 -16.58 -24.08 -3.38
C ASN A 78 -17.27 -22.88 -2.67
N ARG A 79 -18.14 -23.16 -1.69
CA ARG A 79 -18.92 -22.13 -0.98
C ARG A 79 -18.05 -21.02 -0.39
N TRP A 80 -16.88 -21.38 0.14
CA TRP A 80 -15.96 -20.41 0.73
C TRP A 80 -15.32 -19.51 -0.34
N GLN A 81 -14.88 -20.08 -1.47
CA GLN A 81 -14.34 -19.32 -2.60
C GLN A 81 -15.38 -18.39 -3.20
N ALA A 82 -16.62 -18.86 -3.36
CA ALA A 82 -17.73 -18.03 -3.84
C ALA A 82 -17.96 -16.83 -2.91
N GLY A 83 -17.93 -17.04 -1.59
CA GLY A 83 -18.00 -15.96 -0.60
C GLY A 83 -16.86 -14.93 -0.75
N ARG A 84 -15.62 -15.38 -0.98
CA ARG A 84 -14.46 -14.48 -1.20
C ARG A 84 -14.55 -13.70 -2.51
N VAL A 85 -15.11 -14.30 -3.56
CA VAL A 85 -15.37 -13.59 -4.82
C VAL A 85 -16.52 -12.60 -4.65
N GLN A 86 -17.59 -12.96 -3.92
CA GLN A 86 -18.70 -12.06 -3.58
C GLN A 86 -18.21 -10.83 -2.82
N GLU A 87 -17.38 -11.00 -1.79
CA GLU A 87 -16.79 -9.89 -1.03
C GLU A 87 -16.02 -8.90 -1.93
N LEU A 88 -15.27 -9.41 -2.91
CA LEU A 88 -14.58 -8.58 -3.90
C LEU A 88 -15.57 -7.88 -4.83
N TRP A 89 -16.58 -8.62 -5.30
CA TRP A 89 -17.61 -8.09 -6.18
C TRP A 89 -18.38 -6.94 -5.52
N ASP A 90 -18.93 -7.15 -4.32
CA ASP A 90 -19.67 -6.14 -3.56
C ASP A 90 -18.84 -4.89 -3.28
N PHE A 91 -17.55 -5.06 -3.04
CA PHE A 91 -16.64 -3.93 -2.87
C PHE A 91 -16.45 -3.14 -4.16
N LEU A 92 -16.19 -3.83 -5.28
CA LEU A 92 -15.99 -3.19 -6.58
C LEU A 92 -17.23 -2.49 -7.10
N GLU A 93 -18.42 -3.04 -6.85
CA GLU A 93 -19.70 -2.42 -7.21
C GLU A 93 -19.88 -1.08 -6.48
N ARG A 94 -19.68 -1.08 -5.15
CA ARG A 94 -19.75 0.14 -4.33
C ARG A 94 -18.67 1.16 -4.70
N LEU A 95 -17.46 0.69 -5.01
CA LEU A 95 -16.36 1.54 -5.46
C LEU A 95 -16.70 2.19 -6.81
N GLN A 96 -17.25 1.44 -7.76
CA GLN A 96 -17.64 1.96 -9.07
C GLN A 96 -18.68 3.08 -8.92
N ALA A 97 -19.68 2.90 -8.05
CA ALA A 97 -20.69 3.93 -7.80
C ALA A 97 -20.05 5.21 -7.23
N ARG A 98 -19.19 5.08 -6.21
CA ARG A 98 -18.51 6.22 -5.56
C ARG A 98 -17.51 6.94 -6.46
N VAL A 99 -16.82 6.22 -7.35
CA VAL A 99 -15.87 6.82 -8.30
C VAL A 99 -16.57 7.73 -9.32
N ASN A 100 -17.83 7.45 -9.64
CA ASN A 100 -18.63 8.23 -10.57
C ASN A 100 -19.54 9.27 -9.89
N ASP A 101 -19.60 9.28 -8.56
CA ASP A 101 -20.37 10.28 -7.82
C ASP A 101 -19.66 11.65 -7.87
N PRO A 102 -20.28 12.70 -8.43
CA PRO A 102 -19.67 14.01 -8.57
C PRO A 102 -19.40 14.71 -7.23
N ASN A 103 -20.03 14.26 -6.13
CA ASN A 103 -19.88 14.84 -4.79
C ASN A 103 -18.75 14.19 -3.99
N VAL A 104 -18.22 13.05 -4.44
CA VAL A 104 -17.15 12.34 -3.75
C VAL A 104 -15.80 12.93 -4.11
N LYS A 105 -15.01 13.27 -3.10
CA LYS A 105 -13.61 13.69 -3.27
C LYS A 105 -12.68 12.48 -3.23
N ALA A 106 -11.52 12.59 -3.90
CA ALA A 106 -10.53 11.53 -3.98
C ALA A 106 -9.99 11.12 -2.59
N GLY A 107 -9.75 12.08 -1.70
CA GLY A 107 -9.28 11.81 -0.34
C GLY A 107 -10.30 10.99 0.46
N ASP A 108 -11.57 11.39 0.41
CA ASP A 108 -12.68 10.71 1.10
C ASP A 108 -12.89 9.29 0.54
N LEU A 109 -12.79 9.14 -0.78
CA LEU A 109 -12.85 7.82 -1.41
C LEU A 109 -11.72 6.90 -0.92
N LEU A 110 -10.48 7.38 -0.91
CA LEU A 110 -9.32 6.59 -0.48
C LEU A 110 -9.43 6.21 1.01
N ALA A 111 -9.90 7.12 1.87
CA ALA A 111 -10.18 6.84 3.27
C ALA A 111 -11.23 5.74 3.43
N TRP A 112 -12.36 5.87 2.73
CA TRP A 112 -13.42 4.86 2.70
C TRP A 112 -12.92 3.49 2.20
N MET A 113 -12.08 3.47 1.17
CA MET A 113 -11.49 2.22 0.65
C MET A 113 -10.60 1.56 1.70
N VAL A 114 -9.73 2.32 2.37
CA VAL A 114 -8.81 1.79 3.38
C VAL A 114 -9.55 1.21 4.58
N GLU A 115 -10.59 1.90 5.04
CA GLU A 115 -11.46 1.44 6.13
C GLU A 115 -12.25 0.19 5.72
N THR A 116 -12.99 0.26 4.61
CA THR A 116 -13.88 -0.83 4.16
C THR A 116 -13.12 -2.12 3.84
N LEU A 117 -11.88 -2.01 3.36
CA LEU A 117 -11.03 -3.17 3.07
C LEU A 117 -10.34 -3.71 4.33
N GLY A 118 -10.27 -2.97 5.44
CA GLY A 118 -9.33 -3.29 6.54
C GLY A 118 -7.88 -3.25 6.06
N TYR A 119 -7.54 -2.29 5.19
CA TYR A 119 -6.31 -2.31 4.42
C TYR A 119 -5.04 -2.16 5.26
N LEU A 120 -5.11 -1.42 6.38
CA LEU A 120 -3.97 -1.24 7.28
C LEU A 120 -3.76 -2.47 8.17
N ASP A 121 -4.84 -3.07 8.66
CA ASP A 121 -4.78 -4.30 9.47
C ASP A 121 -4.22 -5.47 8.65
N TYR A 122 -4.50 -5.48 7.35
CA TYR A 122 -3.90 -6.43 6.42
C TYR A 122 -2.36 -6.40 6.46
N PHE A 123 -1.73 -5.23 6.59
CA PHE A 123 -0.26 -5.17 6.68
C PHE A 123 0.25 -5.84 7.96
N GLN A 124 -0.43 -5.61 9.08
CA GLN A 124 -0.04 -6.20 10.37
C GLN A 124 -0.21 -7.72 10.33
N ASN A 125 -1.30 -8.20 9.73
CA ASN A 125 -1.58 -9.63 9.61
C ASN A 125 -0.65 -10.35 8.62
N TYR A 126 -0.22 -9.66 7.57
CA TYR A 126 0.59 -10.26 6.50
C TYR A 126 2.10 -10.16 6.75
N TYR A 127 2.59 -9.01 7.22
CA TYR A 127 4.01 -8.75 7.47
C TYR A 127 4.41 -8.93 8.94
N GLY A 128 3.44 -9.14 9.83
CA GLY A 128 3.65 -9.20 11.27
C GLY A 128 3.70 -7.80 11.92
N LYS A 129 3.67 -7.80 13.25
CA LYS A 129 3.85 -6.58 14.05
C LYS A 129 5.31 -6.15 13.98
N GLY A 130 5.61 -5.11 13.20
CA GLY A 130 6.96 -4.62 13.01
C GLY A 130 7.06 -3.43 12.06
N GLU A 131 8.26 -2.88 11.97
CA GLU A 131 8.60 -1.67 11.21
C GLU A 131 8.04 -1.67 9.79
N HIS A 132 8.18 -2.78 9.07
CA HIS A 132 7.76 -2.89 7.67
C HIS A 132 6.25 -2.73 7.50
N SER A 133 5.45 -3.18 8.46
CA SER A 133 4.00 -3.01 8.44
C SER A 133 3.61 -1.57 8.81
N ASP A 134 4.29 -1.01 9.81
CA ASP A 134 4.04 0.36 10.27
C ASP A 134 4.39 1.37 9.18
N GLU A 135 5.54 1.22 8.51
CA GLU A 135 5.95 2.05 7.38
C GLU A 135 4.93 2.05 6.23
N LYS A 136 4.38 0.89 5.89
CA LYS A 136 3.35 0.78 4.84
C LYS A 136 2.08 1.49 5.26
N SER A 137 1.68 1.31 6.51
CA SER A 137 0.51 1.96 7.08
C SER A 137 0.67 3.47 7.11
N HIS A 138 1.83 3.97 7.52
CA HIS A 138 2.17 5.39 7.51
C HIS A 138 2.18 5.98 6.11
N ALA A 139 2.75 5.28 5.12
CA ALA A 139 2.72 5.74 3.73
C ALA A 139 1.30 5.87 3.18
N VAL A 140 0.42 4.90 3.45
CA VAL A 140 -0.99 4.98 3.04
C VAL A 140 -1.69 6.16 3.73
N ARG A 141 -1.52 6.33 5.05
CA ARG A 141 -2.13 7.46 5.80
C ARG A 141 -1.63 8.81 5.30
N ASN A 142 -0.33 8.95 5.08
CA ASN A 142 0.27 10.18 4.56
C ASN A 142 -0.23 10.48 3.14
N PHE A 143 -0.44 9.45 2.32
CA PHE A 143 -1.01 9.63 0.98
C PHE A 143 -2.43 10.15 1.03
N ILE A 144 -3.27 9.54 1.86
CA ILE A 144 -4.65 10.01 2.06
C ILE A 144 -4.64 11.45 2.56
N ARG A 145 -3.85 11.75 3.60
CA ARG A 145 -3.74 13.11 4.14
C ARG A 145 -3.36 14.13 3.08
N TYR A 146 -2.37 13.82 2.24
CA TYR A 146 -1.97 14.68 1.13
C TYR A 146 -3.11 14.90 0.12
N ILE A 147 -3.74 13.83 -0.34
CA ILE A 147 -4.84 13.93 -1.31
C ILE A 147 -6.07 14.63 -0.72
N SER A 148 -6.35 14.45 0.57
CA SER A 148 -7.45 15.14 1.27
C SER A 148 -7.27 16.65 1.38
N MET A 149 -6.03 17.17 1.25
CA MET A 149 -5.77 18.62 1.23
C MET A 149 -6.14 19.26 -0.12
N ILE A 150 -6.39 18.47 -1.16
CA ILE A 150 -6.65 18.96 -2.52
C ILE A 150 -8.07 18.55 -2.92
N PRO A 151 -8.92 19.47 -3.43
CA PRO A 151 -10.30 19.18 -3.81
C PRO A 151 -10.37 18.43 -5.17
N LEU A 152 -9.73 17.27 -5.26
CA LEU A 152 -9.72 16.43 -6.47
C LEU A 152 -10.89 15.46 -6.49
N LYS A 153 -11.46 15.23 -7.66
CA LYS A 153 -12.33 14.06 -7.89
C LYS A 153 -11.51 12.78 -8.04
N PRO A 154 -12.11 11.59 -7.80
CA PRO A 154 -11.41 10.31 -7.87
C PRO A 154 -10.60 10.06 -9.14
N LEU A 155 -11.10 10.45 -10.31
CA LEU A 155 -10.42 10.21 -11.58
C LEU A 155 -9.37 11.29 -11.92
N GLU A 156 -9.58 12.53 -11.48
CA GLU A 156 -8.62 13.64 -11.64
C GLU A 156 -7.32 13.39 -10.87
N LEU A 157 -7.37 12.51 -9.85
CA LEU A 157 -6.21 12.04 -9.12
C LEU A 157 -5.09 11.54 -10.05
N PHE A 158 -5.43 10.86 -11.14
CA PHE A 158 -4.40 10.29 -12.01
C PHE A 158 -3.62 11.37 -12.77
N ASP A 159 -4.30 12.41 -13.23
CA ASP A 159 -3.68 13.53 -13.93
C ASP A 159 -2.84 14.37 -12.96
N HIS A 160 -3.36 14.58 -11.74
CA HIS A 160 -2.61 15.22 -10.66
C HIS A 160 -1.32 14.48 -10.34
N LEU A 161 -1.37 13.14 -10.23
CA LEU A 161 -0.20 12.32 -9.95
C LEU A 161 0.80 12.25 -11.12
N ALA A 162 0.32 12.31 -12.36
CA ALA A 162 1.18 12.30 -13.54
C ALA A 162 1.96 13.61 -13.70
N ASN A 163 1.34 14.73 -13.32
CA ASN A 163 1.91 16.08 -13.45
C ASN A 163 2.58 16.58 -12.16
N LEU A 164 2.79 15.70 -11.18
CA LEU A 164 3.32 16.11 -9.90
C LEU A 164 4.81 16.46 -10.02
N ASP A 165 5.09 17.75 -9.99
CA ASP A 165 6.45 18.27 -9.95
C ASP A 165 6.94 18.40 -8.51
N THR A 166 7.92 17.57 -8.14
CA THR A 166 8.52 17.58 -6.80
C THR A 166 9.50 18.72 -6.59
N THR A 167 9.98 19.39 -7.64
CA THR A 167 10.87 20.54 -7.53
C THR A 167 10.11 21.87 -7.53
N GLN A 168 8.80 21.85 -7.82
CA GLN A 168 7.97 23.05 -7.98
C GLN A 168 8.61 24.08 -8.93
N GLY A 169 9.23 23.59 -10.00
CA GLY A 169 9.92 24.40 -11.01
C GLY A 169 11.24 25.02 -10.55
N LYS A 170 11.76 24.64 -9.38
CA LYS A 170 13.06 25.11 -8.88
C LYS A 170 14.22 24.26 -9.41
N PRO A 171 15.41 24.86 -9.62
CA PRO A 171 16.61 24.11 -9.95
C PRO A 171 17.00 23.22 -8.75
N GLU A 172 17.74 22.14 -9.00
CA GLU A 172 18.10 21.15 -7.97
C GLU A 172 18.86 21.78 -6.79
N GLU A 173 19.69 22.78 -7.06
CA GLU A 173 20.42 23.59 -6.08
C GLU A 173 19.54 24.35 -5.08
N ASP A 174 18.28 24.65 -5.45
CA ASP A 174 17.28 25.31 -4.59
C ASP A 174 16.37 24.31 -3.86
N THR A 175 16.62 23.01 -3.99
CA THR A 175 15.78 21.95 -3.41
C THR A 175 16.43 21.25 -2.22
N ILE A 176 15.61 20.83 -1.26
CA ILE A 176 16.05 20.02 -0.11
C ILE A 176 15.80 18.55 -0.41
N VAL A 177 16.85 17.73 -0.34
CA VAL A 177 16.75 16.28 -0.53
C VAL A 177 16.11 15.64 0.71
N PHE A 178 14.87 15.18 0.59
CA PHE A 178 14.21 14.40 1.63
C PHE A 178 14.37 12.89 1.36
N THR A 179 15.17 12.20 2.19
CA THR A 179 15.49 10.78 2.00
C THR A 179 15.57 10.03 3.32
N THR A 180 15.77 8.71 3.25
CA THR A 180 15.98 7.83 4.41
C THR A 180 17.47 7.58 4.61
N ILE A 181 17.94 7.40 5.84
CA ILE A 181 19.35 7.11 6.17
C ILE A 181 19.89 5.91 5.35
N PHE A 182 19.08 4.88 5.13
CA PHE A 182 19.48 3.72 4.31
C PHE A 182 19.92 4.06 2.87
N ARG A 183 19.47 5.20 2.32
CA ARG A 183 19.78 5.65 0.96
C ARG A 183 20.89 6.69 0.90
N THR A 184 21.40 7.14 2.04
CA THR A 184 22.47 8.14 2.10
C THR A 184 23.85 7.51 2.16
N LYS A 185 23.96 6.17 2.18
CA LYS A 185 25.25 5.49 2.26
C LYS A 185 26.15 5.87 1.08
N GLY A 186 27.29 6.51 1.39
CA GLY A 186 28.25 6.98 0.40
C GLY A 186 27.88 8.30 -0.27
N LEU A 187 26.89 9.02 0.28
CA LEU A 187 26.57 10.40 -0.08
C LEU A 187 27.05 11.31 1.06
N GLU A 188 27.48 12.51 0.70
CA GLU A 188 27.90 13.55 1.64
C GLU A 188 27.09 14.82 1.36
N PHE A 189 26.75 15.55 2.42
CA PHE A 189 25.96 16.78 2.35
C PHE A 189 26.57 17.81 3.30
N ASP A 190 26.59 19.08 2.90
CA ASP A 190 27.11 20.17 3.75
C ASP A 190 26.29 20.35 5.03
N PHE A 191 24.96 20.13 4.93
CA PHE A 191 24.04 20.23 6.04
C PHE A 191 23.07 19.06 6.05
N VAL A 192 22.99 18.35 7.18
CA VAL A 192 22.08 17.23 7.40
C VAL A 192 21.16 17.56 8.57
N VAL A 193 19.84 17.44 8.35
CA VAL A 193 18.83 17.54 9.41
C VAL A 193 18.22 16.16 9.62
N ILE A 194 18.41 15.59 10.81
CA ILE A 194 17.80 14.33 11.22
C ILE A 194 16.66 14.64 12.19
N PRO A 195 15.40 14.67 11.73
CA PRO A 195 14.28 14.97 12.62
C PRO A 195 13.90 13.75 13.46
N GLN A 196 13.23 14.00 14.59
CA GLN A 196 12.63 12.97 15.44
C GLN A 196 13.62 11.90 15.94
N CYS A 197 14.78 12.32 16.47
CA CYS A 197 15.73 11.47 17.19
C CYS A 197 15.20 11.11 18.60
N ASP A 198 13.99 10.57 18.67
CA ASP A 198 13.29 10.22 19.90
C ASP A 198 13.45 8.73 20.22
N GLU A 199 13.49 8.39 21.52
CA GLU A 199 13.54 7.01 21.97
C GLU A 199 12.33 6.20 21.46
N ASN A 200 12.57 4.98 20.96
CA ASN A 200 11.62 4.09 20.27
C ASN A 200 11.29 4.44 18.81
N LEU A 201 11.73 5.59 18.29
CA LEU A 201 11.66 5.91 16.87
C LEU A 201 13.03 5.77 16.20
N LEU A 202 14.09 6.23 16.87
CA LEU A 202 15.47 6.02 16.48
C LEU A 202 16.32 5.84 17.75
N PRO A 203 16.62 4.59 18.17
CA PRO A 203 16.45 3.33 17.44
C PRO A 203 14.99 2.85 17.36
N TYR A 204 14.60 2.19 16.26
CA TYR A 204 13.26 1.59 16.14
C TYR A 204 13.17 0.30 16.98
N MET A 205 12.58 0.40 18.18
CA MET A 205 12.53 -0.71 19.15
C MET A 205 11.13 -1.31 19.35
N ARG A 206 10.14 -0.85 18.58
CA ARG A 206 8.73 -1.22 18.80
C ARG A 206 8.50 -2.73 18.66
N GLY A 207 7.96 -3.34 19.72
CA GLY A 207 7.59 -4.76 19.75
C GLY A 207 8.76 -5.74 19.87
N ARG A 208 9.97 -5.26 20.17
CA ARG A 208 11.15 -6.12 20.37
C ARG A 208 11.66 -6.00 21.79
N HIS A 209 11.99 -7.15 22.40
CA HIS A 209 12.67 -7.17 23.68
C HIS A 209 14.15 -6.84 23.49
N THR A 210 14.60 -5.77 24.12
CA THR A 210 16.03 -5.54 24.36
C THR A 210 16.47 -6.34 25.57
N ASN A 211 17.69 -6.87 25.53
CA ASN A 211 18.31 -7.41 26.74
C ASN A 211 18.36 -6.29 27.79
N ILE A 212 17.89 -6.58 29.00
CA ILE A 212 17.91 -5.64 30.12
C ILE A 212 19.37 -5.47 30.54
N TYR A 213 19.80 -4.22 30.71
CA TYR A 213 21.13 -3.90 31.22
C TYR A 213 21.26 -4.45 32.65
N ASP A 214 22.30 -5.25 32.90
CA ASP A 214 22.51 -5.85 34.21
C ASP A 214 23.08 -4.82 35.20
N THR A 215 22.19 -4.13 35.90
CA THR A 215 22.56 -3.18 36.96
C THR A 215 23.24 -3.82 38.16
N LYS A 216 23.20 -5.15 38.30
CA LYS A 216 23.81 -5.89 39.41
C LYS A 216 25.21 -6.42 39.08
N GLY A 217 25.67 -6.25 37.83
CA GLY A 217 27.02 -6.63 37.40
C GLY A 217 27.29 -8.14 37.51
N VAL A 218 26.25 -8.97 37.45
CA VAL A 218 26.35 -10.44 37.44
C VAL A 218 26.99 -10.91 36.14
N ILE A 219 26.75 -10.20 35.04
CA ILE A 219 27.35 -10.41 33.72
C ILE A 219 28.39 -9.31 33.49
N GLN A 220 29.67 -9.68 33.39
CA GLN A 220 30.79 -8.73 33.20
C GLN A 220 30.73 -7.95 31.88
N GLU A 221 30.24 -8.58 30.81
CA GLU A 221 29.95 -7.92 29.53
C GLU A 221 28.56 -8.33 29.06
N SER A 222 27.59 -7.43 29.20
CA SER A 222 26.29 -7.64 28.57
C SER A 222 26.47 -7.55 27.05
N ALA A 223 26.22 -8.65 26.34
CA ALA A 223 26.17 -8.60 24.88
C ALA A 223 25.08 -7.60 24.47
N MET A 224 25.50 -6.48 23.88
CA MET A 224 24.58 -5.49 23.32
C MET A 224 23.64 -6.21 22.35
N SER A 225 22.35 -5.89 22.40
CA SER A 225 21.41 -6.46 21.46
C SER A 225 21.88 -6.14 20.04
N SER A 226 22.03 -7.16 19.19
CA SER A 226 22.43 -7.00 17.78
C SER A 226 21.52 -6.02 17.04
N LEU A 227 20.28 -5.85 17.50
CA LEU A 227 19.32 -4.87 17.02
C LEU A 227 19.74 -3.44 17.37
N VAL A 228 20.07 -3.18 18.64
CA VAL A 228 20.55 -1.87 19.08
C VAL A 228 21.85 -1.52 18.36
N GLU A 229 22.75 -2.49 18.17
CA GLU A 229 23.95 -2.26 17.38
C GLU A 229 23.66 -1.92 15.91
N SER A 230 22.71 -2.61 15.29
CA SER A 230 22.30 -2.35 13.91
C SER A 230 21.75 -0.93 13.77
N GLU A 231 20.84 -0.53 14.66
CA GLU A 231 20.26 0.82 14.68
C GLU A 231 21.31 1.89 14.99
N ARG A 232 22.26 1.61 15.90
CA ARG A 232 23.38 2.50 16.18
C ARG A 232 24.28 2.69 14.95
N ARG A 233 24.55 1.61 14.19
CA ARG A 233 25.31 1.71 12.93
C ARG A 233 24.55 2.50 11.88
N LEU A 234 23.23 2.35 11.81
CA LEU A 234 22.40 3.16 10.92
C LEU A 234 22.50 4.64 11.30
N PHE A 235 22.34 4.98 12.58
CA PHE A 235 22.46 6.36 13.04
C PHE A 235 23.86 6.94 12.81
N TYR A 236 24.90 6.14 13.00
CA TYR A 236 26.28 6.53 12.68
C TYR A 236 26.42 6.94 11.20
N VAL A 237 25.85 6.17 10.26
CA VAL A 237 25.80 6.52 8.83
C VAL A 237 25.06 7.82 8.55
N ALA A 238 24.14 8.24 9.42
CA ALA A 238 23.47 9.53 9.26
C ALA A 238 24.34 10.70 9.74
N MET A 239 25.27 10.46 10.67
CA MET A 239 26.16 11.49 11.22
C MET A 239 27.46 11.68 10.44
N THR A 240 27.89 10.64 9.71
CA THR A 240 29.12 10.64 8.90
C THR A 240 28.79 10.71 7.42
#